data_AF-A0A382GBC7-F1
#
_entry.id   AF-A0A382GBC7-F1
#
_cell.length_a   1.000
_cell.length_b   1.000
_cell.length_c   1.000
_cell.angle_alpha   90.00
_cell.angle_beta   90.00
_cell.angle_gamma   90.00
#
_symmetry.space_group_name_H-M   'P 1'
#
loop_
_entity.id
_entity.type
_entity.pdbx_description
1 polymer ?
#
loop_
_entity_poly.entity_id
_entity_poly.type
_entity_poly.pdbx_seq_one_letter_code
_entity_poly.pdbx_strand_id
1 'polypeptide(L)'
;PLPELEIVNRHDTDKGENLILKLSTARNANALGLVFAANEGSINFTVAGQSGRVTLTRWGMFKGSRVLMMMGTQQHDAEIALIRSRKGPLAVYLFDLKYGLPSDFAYLDMLRGDLAVPVHRGDSSLVFREIQL
;
A
#
# COMPACT_ATOMS: atom_id res chain seq x y z
N PRO A 1 -1.39 10.01 -11.48
CA PRO A 1 -2.52 10.16 -10.52
C PRO A 1 -2.12 9.50 -9.20
N LEU A 2 -2.52 10.09 -8.06
CA LEU A 2 -2.27 9.47 -6.75
C LEU A 2 -3.25 8.31 -6.54
N PRO A 3 -2.90 7.30 -5.73
CA PRO A 3 -3.89 6.34 -5.25
C PRO A 3 -4.94 7.04 -4.39
N GLU A 4 -6.13 6.46 -4.33
CA GLU A 4 -7.28 6.97 -3.59
C GLU A 4 -7.72 5.99 -2.51
N LEU A 5 -8.29 6.53 -1.45
CA LEU A 5 -8.88 5.77 -0.36
C LEU A 5 -10.20 6.43 0.03
N GLU A 6 -11.21 5.58 0.17
CA GLU A 6 -12.53 5.91 0.68
C GLU A 6 -12.78 5.13 1.97
N ILE A 7 -13.34 5.80 2.98
CA ILE A 7 -13.83 5.14 4.19
C ILE A 7 -15.29 4.78 3.94
N VAL A 8 -15.55 3.52 3.63
CA VAL A 8 -16.89 2.98 3.34
C VAL A 8 -17.71 2.89 4.63
N ASN A 9 -17.07 2.48 5.73
CA ASN A 9 -17.72 2.38 7.03
C ASN A 9 -16.72 2.61 8.17
N ARG A 10 -17.22 3.14 9.30
CA ARG A 10 -16.48 3.33 10.54
C ARG A 10 -17.34 2.88 11.71
N HIS A 11 -16.83 1.95 12.50
CA HIS A 11 -17.50 1.45 13.70
C HIS A 11 -16.53 1.47 14.89
N ASP A 12 -16.80 2.34 15.86
CA ASP A 12 -16.07 2.37 17.12
C ASP A 12 -16.42 1.16 18.00
N THR A 13 -15.41 0.58 18.63
CA THR A 13 -15.59 -0.47 19.65
C THR A 13 -15.11 0.05 21.00
N ASP A 14 -15.43 -0.62 22.10
CA ASP A 14 -14.99 -0.18 23.44
C ASP A 14 -13.45 -0.07 23.57
N LYS A 15 -12.72 -0.81 22.74
CA LYS A 15 -11.25 -0.93 22.81
C LYS A 15 -10.52 -0.42 21.56
N GLY A 16 -11.23 0.17 20.60
CA GLY A 16 -10.63 0.47 19.31
C GLY A 16 -11.62 0.89 18.24
N GLU A 17 -11.32 0.59 17.00
CA GLU A 17 -12.08 1.03 15.84
C GLU A 17 -11.97 0.00 14.70
N ASN A 18 -13.08 -0.23 14.01
CA ASN A 18 -13.15 -0.99 12.78
C ASN A 18 -13.44 -0.05 11.61
N LEU A 19 -12.58 -0.07 10.60
CA LEU A 19 -12.72 0.74 9.38
C LEU A 19 -12.88 -0.19 8.18
N ILE A 20 -13.91 0.04 7.36
CA ILE A 20 -13.99 -0.55 6.03
C ILE A 20 -13.47 0.49 5.05
N LEU A 21 -12.37 0.14 4.38
CA LEU A 21 -11.67 1.01 3.45
C LEU A 21 -11.78 0.45 2.05
N LYS A 22 -12.01 1.31 1.07
CA LYS A 22 -11.90 0.99 -0.34
C LYS A 22 -10.71 1.73 -0.92
N LEU A 23 -9.71 0.99 -1.39
CA LEU A 23 -8.49 1.53 -1.99
C LEU A 23 -8.57 1.34 -3.50
N SER A 24 -8.17 2.36 -4.26
CA SER A 24 -8.14 2.32 -5.73
C SER A 24 -6.92 3.06 -6.30
N THR A 25 -6.55 2.71 -7.52
CA THR A 25 -5.53 3.46 -8.29
C THR A 25 -5.77 3.38 -9.78
N ALA A 26 -5.70 4.53 -10.45
CA ALA A 26 -5.77 4.64 -11.90
C ALA A 26 -4.45 4.26 -12.61
N ARG A 27 -3.36 3.98 -11.88
CA ARG A 27 -2.04 3.71 -12.47
C ARG A 27 -1.89 2.29 -13.02
N ASN A 28 -2.89 1.43 -12.83
CA ASN A 28 -2.81 -0.02 -13.05
C ASN A 28 -1.59 -0.61 -12.32
N ALA A 29 -1.48 -0.29 -11.02
CA ALA A 29 -0.34 -0.64 -10.21
C ALA A 29 -0.31 -2.15 -9.91
N ASN A 30 0.90 -2.70 -9.77
CA ASN A 30 1.12 -4.09 -9.41
C ASN A 30 0.85 -4.35 -7.92
N ALA A 31 0.98 -3.32 -7.09
CA ALA A 31 0.61 -3.38 -5.69
C ALA A 31 -0.04 -2.08 -5.24
N LEU A 32 -0.92 -2.20 -4.24
CA LEU A 32 -1.59 -1.11 -3.55
C LEU A 32 -1.59 -1.44 -2.06
N GLY A 33 -1.41 -0.44 -1.20
CA GLY A 33 -1.30 -0.72 0.23
C GLY A 33 -1.22 0.49 1.13
N LEU A 34 -1.10 0.19 2.41
CA LEU A 34 -1.02 1.15 3.50
C LEU A 34 0.28 0.96 4.28
N VAL A 35 0.94 2.06 4.61
CA VAL A 35 2.10 2.10 5.50
C VAL A 35 1.73 2.84 6.77
N PHE A 36 2.03 2.21 7.91
CA PHE A 36 1.77 2.71 9.24
C PHE A 36 3.08 2.90 10.00
N ALA A 37 3.08 3.83 10.96
CA ALA A 37 4.23 4.05 11.81
C ALA A 37 4.58 2.83 12.68
N ALA A 38 5.87 2.67 12.99
CA ALA A 38 6.42 1.52 13.72
C ALA A 38 5.89 1.40 15.16
N ASN A 39 5.49 2.53 15.73
CA ASN A 39 5.00 2.66 17.11
C ASN A 39 3.47 2.53 17.20
N GLU A 40 2.77 2.35 16.08
CA GLU A 40 1.33 2.13 16.11
C GLU A 40 0.94 0.90 16.93
N GLY A 41 -0.30 0.89 17.42
CA GLY A 41 -0.86 -0.26 18.12
C GLY A 41 -0.94 -1.51 17.24
N SER A 42 -1.54 -2.58 17.77
CA SER A 42 -1.87 -3.71 16.91
C SER A 42 -2.92 -3.28 15.88
N ILE A 43 -2.62 -3.53 14.60
CA ILE A 43 -3.52 -3.34 13.47
C ILE A 43 -3.71 -4.72 12.84
N ASN A 44 -4.93 -5.23 12.92
CA ASN A 44 -5.34 -6.43 12.20
C ASN A 44 -6.11 -6.01 10.96
N PHE A 45 -6.20 -6.90 9.98
CA PHE A 45 -6.94 -6.64 8.76
C PHE A 45 -7.68 -7.88 8.27
N THR A 46 -8.72 -7.65 7.48
CA THR A 46 -9.35 -8.68 6.65
C THR A 46 -9.48 -8.16 5.22
N VAL A 47 -9.03 -8.95 4.24
CA VAL A 47 -9.15 -8.67 2.80
C VAL A 47 -9.61 -9.94 2.11
N ALA A 48 -10.67 -9.86 1.30
CA ALA A 48 -11.23 -11.01 0.57
C ALA A 48 -11.45 -12.27 1.45
N GLY A 49 -11.92 -12.07 2.68
CA GLY A 49 -12.16 -13.15 3.66
C GLY A 49 -10.92 -13.68 4.38
N GLN A 50 -9.72 -13.25 4.01
CA GLN A 50 -8.48 -13.61 4.70
C GLN A 50 -8.15 -12.58 5.76
N SER A 51 -7.89 -13.05 6.99
CA SER A 51 -7.52 -12.18 8.11
C SER A 51 -6.04 -12.30 8.45
N GLY A 52 -5.44 -11.18 8.85
CA GLY A 52 -4.03 -11.10 9.18
C GLY A 52 -3.71 -9.95 10.11
N ARG A 53 -2.41 -9.81 10.41
CA ARG A 53 -1.88 -8.71 11.22
C ARG A 53 -0.86 -7.95 10.41
N VAL A 54 -0.91 -6.62 10.49
CA VAL A 54 0.12 -5.77 9.88
C VAL A 54 1.40 -5.91 10.70
N THR A 55 2.48 -6.35 10.06
CA THR A 55 3.76 -6.65 10.72
C THR A 55 4.83 -5.62 10.37
N LEU A 56 5.85 -5.51 11.23
CA LEU A 56 7.01 -4.66 11.00
C LEU A 56 7.85 -5.22 9.85
N THR A 57 8.04 -4.42 8.81
CA THR A 57 8.90 -4.76 7.69
C THR A 57 10.36 -4.63 8.10
N ARG A 58 11.15 -5.69 7.89
CA ARG A 58 12.58 -5.76 8.29
C ARG A 58 13.56 -5.45 7.16
N TRP A 59 13.09 -5.40 5.92
CA TRP A 59 13.92 -5.32 4.72
C TRP A 59 13.27 -4.43 3.64
N GLY A 60 14.05 -4.00 2.65
CA GLY A 60 13.56 -3.22 1.53
C GLY A 60 13.14 -1.79 1.89
N MET A 61 12.38 -1.16 1.00
CA MET A 61 12.08 0.28 1.07
C MET A 61 11.21 0.70 2.25
N PHE A 62 10.46 -0.23 2.85
CA PHE A 62 9.60 0.04 4.00
C PHE A 62 10.20 -0.43 5.33
N LYS A 63 11.51 -0.70 5.36
CA LYS A 63 12.19 -1.14 6.57
C LYS A 63 11.93 -0.17 7.72
N GLY A 64 11.49 -0.72 8.85
CA GLY A 64 11.17 0.07 10.03
C GLY A 64 9.72 0.54 10.10
N SER A 65 8.91 0.30 9.07
CA SER A 65 7.47 0.61 9.07
C SER A 65 6.62 -0.66 9.15
N ARG A 66 5.33 -0.50 9.46
CA ARG A 66 4.35 -1.58 9.33
C ARG A 66 3.61 -1.44 8.01
N VAL A 67 3.50 -2.51 7.23
CA VAL A 67 2.94 -2.43 5.88
C VAL A 67 1.86 -3.48 5.66
N LEU A 68 0.72 -3.03 5.15
CA LEU A 68 -0.28 -3.87 4.51
C LEU A 68 -0.17 -3.65 3.00
N MET A 69 0.30 -4.67 2.27
CA MET A 69 0.48 -4.60 0.83
C MET A 69 -0.34 -5.71 0.18
N MET A 70 -1.11 -5.34 -0.84
CA MET A 70 -1.82 -6.28 -1.69
C MET A 70 -1.13 -6.29 -3.06
N MET A 71 -0.79 -7.48 -3.53
CA MET A 71 -0.17 -7.69 -4.84
C MET A 71 -1.24 -8.07 -5.86
N GLY A 72 -0.97 -7.80 -7.15
CA GLY A 72 -1.88 -8.18 -8.24
C GLY A 72 -3.13 -7.30 -8.34
N THR A 73 -3.08 -6.07 -7.83
CA THR A 73 -4.21 -5.12 -7.78
C THR A 73 -4.51 -4.45 -9.12
N GLN A 74 -4.03 -5.01 -10.22
CA GLN A 74 -4.21 -4.45 -11.55
C GLN A 74 -5.70 -4.41 -11.88
N GLN A 75 -6.26 -3.21 -12.02
CA GLN A 75 -7.67 -2.93 -12.34
C GLN A 75 -8.70 -3.34 -11.27
N HIS A 76 -8.28 -3.55 -10.02
CA HIS A 76 -9.20 -3.93 -8.95
C HIS A 76 -9.12 -2.99 -7.75
N ASP A 77 -10.28 -2.46 -7.37
CA ASP A 77 -10.46 -1.84 -6.06
C ASP A 77 -10.30 -2.91 -4.98
N ALA A 78 -9.70 -2.54 -3.86
CA ALA A 78 -9.51 -3.44 -2.73
C ALA A 78 -10.31 -2.95 -1.53
N GLU A 79 -11.21 -3.80 -1.04
CA GLU A 79 -11.91 -3.57 0.22
C GLU A 79 -11.12 -4.22 1.38
N ILE A 80 -10.84 -3.41 2.39
CA ILE A 80 -10.06 -3.79 3.56
C ILE A 80 -10.84 -3.44 4.82
N ALA A 81 -11.11 -4.44 5.66
CA ALA A 81 -11.52 -4.17 7.04
C ALA A 81 -10.25 -4.02 7.90
N LEU A 82 -9.97 -2.83 8.42
CA LEU A 82 -8.91 -2.59 9.41
C LEU A 82 -9.50 -2.61 10.82
N ILE A 83 -8.86 -3.35 11.72
CA ILE A 83 -9.24 -3.46 13.13
C ILE A 83 -8.10 -2.91 13.98
N ARG A 84 -8.35 -1.76 14.61
CA ARG A 84 -7.39 -1.01 15.40
C ARG A 84 -7.63 -1.22 16.89
N SER A 85 -6.54 -1.28 17.65
CA SER A 85 -6.56 -1.35 19.13
C SER A 85 -6.55 0.02 19.82
N ARG A 86 -6.60 1.13 19.06
CA ARG A 86 -6.64 2.51 19.55
C ARG A 86 -7.57 3.35 18.67
N LYS A 87 -8.34 4.22 19.32
CA LYS A 87 -9.16 5.25 18.67
C LYS A 87 -8.33 6.52 18.40
N GLY A 88 -8.84 7.36 17.52
CA GLY A 88 -8.27 8.67 17.20
C GLY A 88 -7.47 8.69 15.89
N PRO A 89 -6.91 9.85 15.53
CA PRO A 89 -6.24 10.04 14.25
C PRO A 89 -5.12 9.03 14.04
N LEU A 90 -5.08 8.45 12.84
CA LEU A 90 -4.00 7.59 12.39
C LEU A 90 -3.40 8.16 11.11
N ALA A 91 -2.16 8.62 11.22
CA ALA A 91 -1.38 8.98 10.04
C ALA A 91 -1.00 7.69 9.30
N VAL A 92 -1.45 7.59 8.04
CA VAL A 92 -1.17 6.46 7.17
C VAL A 92 -0.67 6.99 5.83
N TYR A 93 0.29 6.28 5.22
CA TYR A 93 0.62 6.53 3.83
C TYR A 93 -0.07 5.49 2.96
N LEU A 94 -0.96 5.96 2.08
CA LEU A 94 -1.48 5.17 0.98
C LEU A 94 -0.43 5.17 -0.13
N PHE A 95 -0.09 4.00 -0.64
CA PHE A 95 0.88 3.88 -1.73
C PHE A 95 0.41 2.92 -2.80
N ASP A 96 0.88 3.15 -4.02
CA ASP A 96 0.85 2.16 -5.08
C ASP A 96 2.23 1.99 -5.72
N LEU A 97 2.51 0.75 -6.16
CA LEU A 97 3.77 0.36 -6.76
C LEU A 97 3.49 -0.24 -8.13
N LYS A 98 4.10 0.34 -9.16
CA LYS A 98 4.06 -0.18 -10.53
C LYS A 98 5.46 -0.59 -10.95
N TYR A 99 5.60 -1.82 -11.43
CA TYR A 99 6.82 -2.30 -12.06
C TYR A 99 6.98 -1.67 -13.44
N GLY A 100 8.24 -1.38 -13.79
CA GLY A 100 8.58 -0.60 -14.96
C GLY A 100 8.56 0.90 -14.71
N LEU A 101 9.30 1.62 -15.55
CA LEU A 101 9.30 3.07 -15.56
C LEU A 101 7.96 3.62 -16.07
N PRO A 102 7.53 4.81 -15.60
CA PRO A 102 6.43 5.52 -16.25
C PRO A 102 6.75 5.76 -17.73
N SER A 103 5.70 5.89 -18.56
CA SER A 103 5.82 6.09 -20.03
C SER A 103 6.80 7.19 -20.40
N ASP A 104 6.74 8.29 -19.66
CA ASP A 104 7.53 9.50 -19.93
C ASP A 104 9.03 9.27 -19.70
N PHE A 105 9.39 8.21 -18.97
CA PHE A 105 10.74 7.79 -18.66
C PHE A 105 11.14 6.48 -19.34
N ALA A 106 10.30 5.92 -20.22
CA ALA A 106 10.61 4.68 -20.93
C ALA A 106 11.91 4.79 -21.75
N TYR A 107 12.27 5.98 -22.21
CA TYR A 107 13.54 6.22 -22.91
C TYR A 107 14.78 5.94 -22.04
N LEU A 108 14.68 6.06 -20.70
CA LEU A 108 15.80 5.74 -19.80
C LEU A 108 16.13 4.25 -19.80
N ASP A 109 15.15 3.39 -20.07
CA ASP A 109 15.36 1.96 -20.25
C ASP A 109 16.17 1.70 -21.54
N MET A 110 15.95 2.49 -22.60
CA MET A 110 16.71 2.41 -23.86
C MET A 110 18.15 2.93 -23.74
N LEU A 111 18.47 3.72 -22.72
CA LEU A 111 19.82 4.22 -22.47
C LEU A 111 20.70 3.20 -21.73
N ARG A 112 20.14 2.07 -21.28
CA ARG A 112 20.91 1.01 -20.63
C ARG A 112 21.53 0.11 -21.70
N GLY A 113 22.85 -0.04 -21.67
CA GLY A 113 23.57 -0.93 -22.58
C GLY A 113 23.24 -2.41 -22.38
N ASP A 114 23.64 -3.23 -23.35
CA ASP A 114 23.35 -4.68 -23.46
C ASP A 114 23.80 -5.56 -22.29
N LEU A 115 24.51 -4.99 -21.32
CA LEU A 115 25.02 -5.67 -20.12
C LEU A 115 24.00 -5.70 -18.96
N ALA A 116 22.84 -5.03 -19.10
CA ALA A 116 21.78 -5.12 -18.11
C ALA A 116 20.99 -6.43 -18.31
N VAL A 117 21.23 -7.42 -17.43
CA VAL A 117 20.59 -8.74 -17.48
C VAL A 117 19.04 -8.60 -17.45
N PRO A 118 18.27 -9.30 -18.32
CA PRO A 118 16.86 -8.95 -18.58
C PRO A 118 15.87 -9.33 -17.48
N VAL A 119 16.28 -10.07 -16.45
CA VAL A 119 15.33 -10.86 -15.66
C VAL A 119 14.71 -10.07 -14.51
N HIS A 120 15.37 -9.03 -13.99
CA HIS A 120 14.80 -8.13 -12.98
C HIS A 120 15.38 -6.72 -13.16
N ARG A 121 14.82 -5.93 -14.09
CA ARG A 121 15.30 -4.56 -14.36
C ARG A 121 15.16 -3.60 -13.18
N GLY A 122 14.51 -4.01 -12.09
CA GLY A 122 14.43 -3.28 -10.82
C GLY A 122 13.61 -1.98 -10.85
N ASP A 123 13.33 -1.47 -12.06
CA ASP A 123 12.55 -0.26 -12.24
C ASP A 123 11.17 -0.41 -11.66
N SER A 124 10.88 0.50 -10.75
CA SER A 124 9.60 0.59 -10.10
C SER A 124 9.29 2.07 -9.89
N SER A 125 8.03 2.43 -10.06
CA SER A 125 7.54 3.75 -9.71
C SER A 125 6.58 3.61 -8.53
N LEU A 126 7.02 4.12 -7.38
CA LEU A 126 6.21 4.25 -6.18
C LEU A 126 5.59 5.64 -6.15
N VAL A 127 4.30 5.71 -5.83
CA VAL A 127 3.66 6.96 -5.42
C VAL A 127 3.08 6.75 -4.03
N PHE A 128 3.21 7.75 -3.17
CA PHE A 128 2.69 7.74 -1.81
C PHE A 128 1.93 9.04 -1.54
N ARG A 129 0.90 8.93 -0.71
CA ARG A 129 0.10 10.05 -0.22
C ARG A 129 -0.20 9.83 1.25
N GLU A 130 0.09 10.84 2.07
CA GLU A 130 -0.34 10.82 3.46
C GLU A 130 -1.86 11.04 3.54
N ILE A 131 -2.51 10.24 4.39
CA ILE A 131 -3.93 10.32 4.72
C ILE A 131 -4.09 10.21 6.24
N GLN A 132 -5.16 10.81 6.75
CA GLN A 132 -5.55 10.72 8.15
C GLN A 132 -6.81 9.86 8.24
N LEU A 133 -6.74 8.75 8.98
CA LEU A 133 -7.88 7.86 9.27
C LEU A 133 -8.42 8.10 10.68
#